data_AF-A0A7G9QU45-F1
#
_entry.id   AF-A0A7G9QU45-F1
#
_cell.length_a   1.000
_cell.length_b   1.000
_cell.length_c   1.000
_cell.angle_alpha   90.00
_cell.angle_beta   90.00
_cell.angle_gamma   90.00
#
_symmetry.space_group_name_H-M   'P 1'
#
loop_
_entity.id
_entity.type
_entity.pdbx_description
1 polymer ?
#
loop_
_entity_poly.entity_id
_entity_poly.type
_entity_poly.pdbx_seq_one_letter_code
_entity_poly.pdbx_strand_id
1 'polypeptide(L)' 'MGALFYLGLAVFVIGGIGTLIASFKVSFLWGLACFIPPVSLIFLILHWDVAKNPFFLQLTGFALMFLGAGFQ' A
#
# COMPACT_ATOMS: atom_id res chain seq x y z
N MET A 1 18.03 -13.10 -2.61
CA MET A 1 17.03 -12.03 -2.81
C MET A 1 17.79 -10.81 -3.31
N GLY A 2 17.58 -10.36 -4.55
CA GLY A 2 18.33 -9.24 -5.14
C GLY A 2 17.97 -7.87 -4.56
N ALA A 3 18.81 -6.85 -4.78
CA ALA A 3 18.57 -5.47 -4.30
C ALA A 3 17.21 -4.89 -4.75
N LEU A 4 16.71 -5.33 -5.92
CA LEU A 4 15.37 -5.01 -6.44
C LEU A 4 14.23 -5.46 -5.52
N PHE A 5 14.37 -6.62 -4.86
CA PHE A 5 13.37 -7.12 -3.92
C PHE A 5 13.26 -6.20 -2.70
N TYR A 6 14.39 -5.78 -2.13
CA TYR A 6 14.41 -4.87 -0.99
C TYR A 6 13.90 -3.47 -1.33
N LEU A 7 14.18 -2.97 -2.54
CA LEU A 7 13.59 -1.73 -3.04
C LEU A 7 12.08 -1.84 -3.22
N GLY A 8 11.60 -2.94 -3.80
CA GLY A 8 10.17 -3.22 -3.92
C GLY A 8 9.47 -3.28 -2.56
N LEU A 9 10.11 -3.91 -1.57
CA LEU A 9 9.61 -3.99 -0.20
C LEU A 9 9.53 -2.60 0.45
N ALA A 10 10.55 -1.76 0.29
CA ALA A 10 10.52 -0.39 0.80
C ALA A 10 9.36 0.41 0.18
N VAL A 11 9.19 0.33 -1.14
CA VAL A 11 8.11 1.03 -1.86
C VAL A 11 6.73 0.49 -1.44
N PHE A 12 6.59 -0.81 -1.25
CA PHE A 12 5.37 -1.45 -0.77
C PHE A 12 4.98 -0.94 0.63
N VAL A 13 5.95 -0.88 1.55
CA VAL A 13 5.74 -0.36 2.91
C VAL A 13 5.36 1.13 2.88
N ILE A 14 6.02 1.94 2.06
CA ILE A 14 5.68 3.36 1.89
C ILE A 14 4.24 3.52 1.37
N GLY A 15 3.83 2.70 0.39
CA GLY A 15 2.46 2.67 -0.09
C GLY A 15 1.45 2.31 1.01
N GLY A 16 1.75 1.30 1.82
CA GLY A 16 0.93 0.89 2.96
C GLY A 16 0.78 1.95 4.05
N ILE A 17 1.89 2.58 4.42
CA ILE A 17 1.90 3.71 5.36
C ILE A 17 1.10 4.88 4.79
N GLY A 18 1.23 5.16 3.49
CA GLY A 18 0.46 6.20 2.81
C GLY A 18 -1.05 5.97 2.88
N THR A 19 -1.51 4.72 2.69
CA THR A 19 -2.93 4.36 2.89
C THR A 19 -3.38 4.50 4.34
N LEU A 20 -2.52 4.17 5.31
CA LEU A 20 -2.82 4.40 6.74
C LEU A 20 -2.95 5.89 7.05
N ILE A 21 -2.01 6.72 6.58
CA ILE A 21 -2.07 8.17 6.81
C ILE A 21 -3.33 8.76 6.18
N ALA A 22 -3.69 8.32 4.97
CA ALA A 22 -4.92 8.72 4.30
C ALA A 22 -6.17 8.34 5.10
N SER A 23 -6.24 7.11 5.66
CA SER A 23 -7.39 6.67 6.44
C SER A 23 -7.53 7.40 7.77
N PHE A 24 -6.43 7.66 8.48
CA PHE A 24 -6.43 8.49 9.68
C PHE A 24 -6.81 9.95 9.38
N LYS A 25 -6.43 10.48 8.21
CA LYS A 25 -6.83 11.84 7.77
C LYS A 25 -8.31 11.97 7.52
N VAL A 26 -8.98 10.91 7.07
CA VAL A 26 -10.42 10.92 6.88
C VAL A 26 -11.13 10.78 8.22
N SER A 27 -10.78 9.77 9.02
CA SER A 27 -11.29 9.65 10.39
C SER A 27 -10.58 8.57 11.19
N PHE A 28 -10.58 8.75 12.51
CA PHE A 28 -9.93 7.84 13.45
C PHE A 28 -10.47 6.40 13.36
N LEU A 29 -11.78 6.22 13.14
CA LEU A 29 -12.38 4.89 12.95
C LEU A 29 -11.85 4.19 11.69
N TRP A 30 -11.71 4.91 10.58
CA TRP A 30 -11.17 4.36 9.33
C TRP A 30 -9.70 3.98 9.46
N GLY A 31 -8.91 4.77 10.20
CA GLY A 31 -7.52 4.43 10.55
C GLY A 31 -7.40 3.08 11.28
N LEU A 32 -8.27 2.85 12.28
CA LEU A 32 -8.31 1.59 13.02
C LEU A 32 -8.84 0.44 12.17
N ALA A 33 -9.87 0.68 11.37
CA ALA A 33 -10.50 -0.34 10.54
C ALA A 33 -9.56 -0.80 9.40
N CYS A 34 -8.69 0.08 8.90
CA CYS A 34 -7.67 -0.24 7.88
C CYS A 34 -6.63 -1.28 8.34
N PHE A 35 -6.55 -1.60 9.64
CA PHE A 35 -5.71 -2.69 10.15
C PHE A 35 -6.22 -4.08 9.71
N ILE A 36 -7.49 -4.16 9.30
CA ILE A 36 -8.09 -5.35 8.71
C ILE A 36 -7.95 -5.25 7.17
N PRO A 37 -7.20 -6.17 6.51
CA PRO A 37 -6.90 -6.07 5.08
C PRO A 37 -8.11 -5.93 4.14
N PRO A 38 -9.25 -6.65 4.33
CA PRO A 38 -10.41 -6.41 3.47
C PRO A 38 -11.03 -5.01 3.65
N VAL A 39 -10.86 -4.38 4.82
CA VAL A 39 -11.38 -3.03 5.05
C VAL A 39 -10.54 -1.97 4.33
N SER A 40 -9.24 -2.17 4.16
CA SER A 40 -8.42 -1.25 3.37
C SER A 40 -8.87 -1.20 1.90
N LEU A 41 -9.34 -2.32 1.34
CA LEU A 41 -9.95 -2.38 0.01
C LEU A 41 -11.30 -1.63 -0.05
N ILE A 42 -12.13 -1.76 0.98
CA ILE A 42 -13.39 -1.00 1.06
C ILE A 42 -13.09 0.51 1.16
N PHE A 43 -12.10 0.89 1.99
CA PHE A 43 -11.64 2.27 2.10
C PHE A 43 -11.12 2.80 0.76
N LEU A 44 -10.34 1.99 0.03
CA LEU A 44 -9.84 2.32 -1.30
C LEU A 44 -10.97 2.66 -2.26
N ILE A 45 -12.03 1.83 -2.30
CA ILE A 45 -13.16 2.03 -3.21
C ILE A 45 -13.97 3.27 -2.80
N LEU A 46 -14.24 3.45 -1.50
CA LEU A 46 -15.02 4.58 -0.99
C LEU A 46 -14.26 5.92 -1.04
N HIS A 47 -12.94 5.89 -0.82
CA HIS A 47 -12.07 7.07 -0.71
C HIS A 47 -10.98 7.03 -1.79
N TRP A 48 -11.39 6.65 -3.00
CA TRP A 48 -10.51 6.49 -4.16
C TRP A 48 -9.65 7.73 -4.42
N ASP A 49 -10.20 8.92 -4.23
CA ASP A 49 -9.50 10.18 -4.47
C ASP A 49 -8.22 10.32 -3.63
N VAL A 50 -8.28 9.90 -2.36
CA VAL A 50 -7.17 9.99 -1.40
C VAL A 50 -6.29 8.74 -1.45
N ALA A 51 -6.90 7.57 -1.70
CA ALA A 51 -6.24 6.29 -1.61
C ALA A 51 -5.52 5.85 -2.91
N LYS A 52 -5.82 6.46 -4.07
CA LYS A 52 -5.21 6.07 -5.35
C LYS A 52 -3.68 6.19 -5.34
N ASN A 53 -3.13 7.29 -4.86
CA ASN A 53 -1.68 7.53 -4.88
C ASN A 53 -0.92 6.49 -4.03
N PRO A 54 -1.26 6.29 -2.74
CA PRO A 54 -0.57 5.29 -1.93
C PRO A 54 -0.80 3.86 -2.41
N PHE A 55 -1.98 3.55 -2.96
CA PHE A 55 -2.26 2.23 -3.55
C PHE A 55 -1.45 1.95 -4.82
N PHE A 56 -1.33 2.90 -5.74
CA PHE A 56 -0.47 2.76 -6.90
C PHE A 56 1.00 2.59 -6.51
N LEU A 57 1.46 3.30 -5.48
CA LEU A 57 2.79 3.09 -4.90
C LEU A 57 2.95 1.66 -4.38
N GLN A 58 1.97 1.18 -3.61
CA GLN A 58 1.97 -0.19 -3.08
C GLN A 58 1.98 -1.24 -4.20
N LEU A 59 1.19 -1.03 -5.26
CA LEU A 59 1.13 -1.90 -6.43
C LEU A 59 2.46 -1.93 -7.19
N THR A 60 3.10 -0.76 -7.34
CA THR A 60 4.43 -0.64 -7.99
C THR A 60 5.50 -1.35 -7.16
N GLY A 61 5.48 -1.20 -5.83
CA GLY A 61 6.36 -1.91 -4.92
C GLY A 61 6.17 -3.43 -4.98
N PHE A 62 4.92 -3.88 -5.04
CA PHE A 62 4.59 -5.29 -5.20
C PHE A 62 5.09 -5.85 -6.54
N ALA A 63 4.90 -5.11 -7.64
CA ALA A 63 5.41 -5.47 -8.96
C ALA A 63 6.95 -5.56 -8.98
N LEU A 64 7.64 -4.61 -8.32
CA LEU A 64 9.10 -4.63 -8.17
C LEU A 64 9.58 -5.82 -7.35
N MET A 65 8.88 -6.19 -6.27
CA MET A 65 9.17 -7.40 -5.50
C MET A 65 9.01 -8.65 -6.36
N PHE A 66 7.94 -8.72 -7.15
CA PHE A 66 7.64 -9.87 -8.02
C PHE A 66 8.68 -10.03 -9.13
N LEU A 67 9.07 -8.93 -9.78
CA LEU A 67 10.16 -8.91 -10.77
C LEU A 67 11.50 -9.26 -10.14
N GLY A 68 11.81 -8.70 -8.96
CA GLY A 68 13.06 -8.99 -8.24
C GLY A 68 13.15 -10.43 -7.68
N ALA A 69 12.01 -11.07 -7.45
CA ALA A 69 11.93 -12.49 -7.05
C ALA A 69 11.94 -13.45 -8.25
N GLY A 70 11.36 -13.05 -9.38
CA GLY A 70 11.31 -13.85 -10.61
C GLY A 70 12.57 -13.80 -11.47
N PHE A 71 13.40 -12.75 -11.33
CA PHE A 71 14.68 -12.59 -12.05
C PHE A 71 15.91 -13.09 -11.27
N GLN A 72 15.72 -14.00 -10.31
CA GLN A 72 16.80 -14.62 -9.52
C GLN A 72 16.79 -16.13 -9.68
#